data_AF-A0A6P0TCH5-F1
#
_entry.id   AF-A0A6P0TCH5-F1
#
_cell.length_a   1.000
_cell.length_b   1.000
_cell.length_c   1.000
_cell.angle_alpha   90.00
_cell.angle_beta   90.00
_cell.angle_gamma   90.00
#
_symmetry.space_group_name_H-M   'P 1'
#
loop_
_entity.id
_entity.type
_entity.pdbx_description
1 polymer ?
#
loop_
_entity_poly.entity_id
_entity_poly.type
_entity_poly.pdbx_seq_one_letter_code
_entity_poly.pdbx_strand_id
1 'polypeptide(L)'
;MAEPELERKIWMGVLAKAPLELLEHQLEQAIAVESRPTYTFLRSPETGLTMVRGRAGGTGQPFNLGEMTITRCVIQLKAEGALKAEGELKAEGRRQKAEGALKAEGRRQKAEDTLLQTFKPPNLQTSKLPHSPTPPLPHSPTPITGFGYVAGRSHRHAELAAFCDALMQHPDWRVIVQAQVIEPLQAAAAEQRSTEAAEVESTRVNFFTMLRGESG
;
A
#
# COMPACT_ATOMS: atom_id res chain seq x y z
N MET A 1 9.02 -8.66 -15.39
CA MET A 1 9.19 -7.44 -14.56
C MET A 1 7.92 -6.58 -14.63
N ALA A 2 6.74 -7.17 -14.34
CA ALA A 2 5.40 -6.54 -14.39
C ALA A 2 4.56 -6.84 -13.12
N GLU A 3 5.17 -7.48 -12.11
CA GLU A 3 4.51 -7.95 -10.88
C GLU A 3 3.92 -6.83 -9.99
N PRO A 4 4.57 -5.68 -9.75
CA PRO A 4 4.07 -4.74 -8.74
C PRO A 4 2.78 -4.02 -9.15
N GLU A 5 2.56 -3.78 -10.46
CA GLU A 5 1.30 -3.21 -10.94
C GLU A 5 0.14 -4.20 -10.88
N LEU A 6 0.41 -5.48 -11.14
CA LEU A 6 -0.61 -6.52 -11.10
C LEU A 6 -1.08 -6.76 -9.67
N GLU A 7 -0.16 -6.87 -8.72
CA GLU A 7 -0.49 -7.00 -7.30
C GLU A 7 -1.35 -5.83 -6.81
N ARG A 8 -0.99 -4.61 -7.20
CA ARG A 8 -1.76 -3.43 -6.82
C ARG A 8 -3.19 -3.48 -7.36
N LYS A 9 -3.36 -3.84 -8.63
CA LYS A 9 -4.69 -4.02 -9.24
C LYS A 9 -5.51 -5.07 -8.49
N ILE A 10 -4.88 -6.14 -8.00
CA ILE A 10 -5.55 -7.20 -7.25
C ILE A 10 -6.12 -6.66 -5.93
N TRP A 11 -5.30 -6.05 -5.06
CA TRP A 11 -5.83 -5.57 -3.77
C TRP A 11 -6.79 -4.40 -3.95
N MET A 12 -6.57 -3.53 -4.95
CA MET A 12 -7.53 -2.45 -5.25
C MET A 12 -8.89 -3.02 -5.66
N GLY A 13 -8.90 -4.10 -6.44
CA GLY A 13 -10.13 -4.80 -6.80
C GLY A 13 -10.84 -5.46 -5.60
N VAL A 14 -10.07 -5.96 -4.63
CA VAL A 14 -10.60 -6.49 -3.36
C VAL A 14 -11.24 -5.37 -2.54
N LEU A 15 -10.50 -4.28 -2.29
CA LEU A 15 -10.96 -3.14 -1.51
C LEU A 15 -12.23 -2.50 -2.11
N ALA A 16 -12.30 -2.39 -3.45
CA ALA A 16 -13.45 -1.81 -4.14
C ALA A 16 -14.74 -2.64 -4.02
N LYS A 17 -14.63 -3.96 -3.87
CA LYS A 17 -15.75 -4.90 -3.82
C LYS A 17 -16.10 -5.37 -2.41
N ALA A 18 -15.22 -5.14 -1.45
CA ALA A 18 -15.41 -5.54 -0.07
C ALA A 18 -16.69 -4.91 0.52
N PRO A 19 -17.47 -5.65 1.34
CA PRO A 19 -18.47 -5.06 2.20
C PRO A 19 -17.82 -4.01 3.11
N LEU A 20 -18.43 -2.83 3.23
CA LEU A 20 -17.85 -1.70 3.97
C LEU A 20 -17.61 -2.06 5.43
N GLU A 21 -18.60 -2.68 6.06
CA GLU A 21 -18.58 -3.03 7.48
C GLU A 21 -17.45 -4.02 7.79
N LEU A 22 -17.20 -4.97 6.88
CA LEU A 22 -16.10 -5.91 7.03
C LEU A 22 -14.75 -5.22 6.83
N LEU A 23 -14.62 -4.34 5.83
CA LEU A 23 -13.39 -3.56 5.63
C LEU A 23 -13.06 -2.69 6.86
N GLU A 24 -14.07 -2.01 7.41
CA GLU A 24 -13.92 -1.21 8.64
C GLU A 24 -13.46 -2.07 9.81
N HIS A 25 -14.17 -3.17 10.07
CA HIS A 25 -13.85 -4.08 11.16
C HIS A 25 -12.41 -4.63 11.05
N GLN A 26 -12.02 -5.13 9.89
CA GLN A 26 -10.67 -5.69 9.70
C GLN A 26 -9.58 -4.64 9.88
N LEU A 27 -9.79 -3.42 9.38
CA LEU A 27 -8.83 -2.33 9.56
C LEU A 27 -8.72 -1.88 11.03
N GLU A 28 -9.82 -1.88 11.76
CA GLU A 28 -9.84 -1.59 13.20
C GLU A 28 -9.12 -2.66 14.03
N GLN A 29 -9.28 -3.93 13.68
CA GLN A 29 -8.55 -5.03 14.31
C GLN A 29 -7.06 -4.99 13.97
N ALA A 30 -6.73 -4.67 12.71
CA ALA A 30 -5.35 -4.71 12.24
C ALA A 30 -4.47 -3.58 12.78
N ILE A 31 -5.02 -2.38 12.92
CA ILE A 31 -4.25 -1.19 13.29
C ILE A 31 -5.06 -0.32 14.26
N ALA A 32 -4.58 -0.27 15.50
CA ALA A 32 -5.08 0.64 16.54
C ALA A 32 -5.08 2.09 16.03
N VAL A 33 -6.12 2.84 16.38
CA VAL A 33 -6.35 4.19 15.82
C VAL A 33 -5.18 5.12 16.10
N GLU A 34 -4.54 5.05 17.27
CA GLU A 34 -3.41 5.92 17.62
C GLU A 34 -2.12 5.59 16.84
N SER A 35 -2.02 4.36 16.33
CA SER A 35 -0.85 3.88 15.58
C SER A 35 -0.97 4.10 14.08
N ARG A 36 -2.13 4.57 13.59
CA ARG A 36 -2.35 4.78 12.15
C ARG A 36 -1.51 5.94 11.63
N PRO A 37 -0.86 5.80 10.46
CA PRO A 37 -0.21 6.93 9.82
C PRO A 37 -1.28 7.97 9.44
N THR A 38 -0.96 9.23 9.70
CA THR A 38 -1.84 10.33 9.31
C THR A 38 -1.73 10.58 7.81
N TYR A 39 -2.79 11.14 7.22
CA TYR A 39 -2.83 11.43 5.80
C TYR A 39 -3.51 12.77 5.53
N THR A 40 -3.36 13.27 4.30
CA THR A 40 -4.10 14.42 3.78
C THR A 40 -4.86 14.01 2.53
N PHE A 41 -6.03 14.61 2.32
CA PHE A 41 -6.74 14.44 1.05
C PHE A 41 -6.05 15.25 -0.05
N LEU A 42 -5.58 14.56 -1.08
CA LEU A 42 -5.27 15.21 -2.37
C LEU A 42 -6.56 15.43 -3.16
N ARG A 43 -7.53 14.52 -2.98
CA ARG A 43 -8.91 14.65 -3.43
C ARG A 43 -9.82 14.02 -2.38
N SER A 44 -10.69 14.83 -1.78
CA SER A 44 -11.74 14.32 -0.90
C SER A 44 -12.64 13.30 -1.61
N PRO A 45 -13.35 12.44 -0.88
CA PRO A 45 -14.33 11.55 -1.49
C PRO A 45 -15.37 12.34 -2.31
N GLU A 46 -15.45 12.02 -3.60
CA GLU A 46 -16.36 12.66 -4.56
C GLU A 46 -17.15 11.59 -5.29
N THR A 47 -18.49 11.62 -5.18
CA THR A 47 -19.38 10.83 -6.01
C THR A 47 -19.62 11.52 -7.35
N GLY A 48 -19.38 10.80 -8.44
CA GLY A 48 -19.70 11.21 -9.80
C GLY A 48 -20.39 10.09 -10.57
N LEU A 49 -20.52 10.28 -11.88
CA LEU A 49 -21.09 9.32 -12.80
C LEU A 49 -20.02 8.81 -13.77
N THR A 50 -20.11 7.55 -14.15
CA THR A 50 -19.29 6.94 -15.19
C THR A 50 -20.18 6.23 -16.22
N MET A 51 -19.83 6.35 -17.50
CA MET A 51 -20.51 5.64 -18.57
C MET A 51 -20.10 4.17 -18.59
N VAL A 52 -21.04 3.27 -18.32
CA VAL A 52 -20.86 1.83 -18.49
C VAL A 52 -20.98 1.50 -19.98
N ARG A 53 -20.02 0.74 -20.49
CA ARG A 53 -20.03 0.26 -21.88
C ARG A 53 -20.20 -1.25 -21.93
N GLY A 54 -21.22 -1.71 -22.65
CA GLY A 54 -21.41 -3.11 -23.01
C GLY A 54 -20.76 -3.43 -24.36
N ARG A 55 -20.73 -4.71 -24.71
CA ARG A 55 -20.36 -5.19 -26.05
C ARG A 55 -21.48 -6.05 -26.62
N ALA A 56 -21.92 -5.78 -27.84
CA ALA A 56 -22.98 -6.56 -28.49
C ALA A 56 -22.57 -8.04 -28.59
N GLY A 57 -23.40 -8.96 -28.09
CA GLY A 57 -23.06 -10.40 -28.07
C GLY A 57 -21.82 -10.77 -27.24
N GLY A 58 -21.39 -9.91 -26.30
CA GLY A 58 -20.24 -10.16 -25.41
C GLY A 58 -18.87 -9.82 -26.02
N THR A 59 -18.69 -9.98 -27.33
CA THR A 59 -17.41 -9.72 -28.02
C THR A 59 -17.50 -8.69 -29.15
N GLY A 60 -18.70 -8.25 -29.52
CA GLY A 60 -18.93 -7.31 -30.60
C GLY A 60 -18.60 -5.86 -30.28
N GLN A 61 -19.18 -4.94 -31.06
CA GLN A 61 -18.90 -3.51 -30.94
C GLN A 61 -19.33 -2.95 -29.57
N PRO A 62 -18.56 -2.01 -29.01
CA PRO A 62 -18.92 -1.37 -27.74
C PRO A 62 -20.11 -0.44 -27.93
N PHE A 63 -21.01 -0.40 -26.94
CA PHE A 63 -22.12 0.54 -26.89
C PHE A 63 -22.31 1.07 -25.47
N ASN A 64 -22.93 2.24 -25.33
CA ASN A 64 -23.24 2.84 -24.04
C ASN A 64 -24.42 2.10 -23.39
N LEU A 65 -24.18 1.44 -22.26
CA LEU A 65 -25.17 0.65 -21.51
C LEU A 65 -25.96 1.51 -20.51
N GLY A 66 -25.36 2.62 -20.05
CA GLY A 66 -25.97 3.54 -19.09
C GLY A 66 -24.91 4.22 -18.24
N GLU A 67 -25.36 4.97 -17.24
CA GLU A 67 -24.50 5.60 -16.24
C GLU A 67 -24.53 4.82 -14.92
N MET A 68 -23.39 4.80 -14.24
CA MET A 68 -23.24 4.23 -12.91
C MET A 68 -22.58 5.25 -12.00
N THR A 69 -23.08 5.37 -10.76
CA THR A 69 -22.39 6.17 -9.74
C THR A 69 -21.07 5.53 -9.33
N ILE A 70 -20.04 6.35 -9.22
CA ILE A 70 -18.72 5.97 -8.71
C ILE A 70 -18.26 7.02 -7.70
N THR A 71 -17.70 6.58 -6.59
CA THR A 71 -17.05 7.47 -5.62
C THR A 71 -15.56 7.27 -5.68
N ARG A 72 -14.81 8.38 -5.85
CA ARG A 72 -13.35 8.39 -5.92
C ARG A 72 -12.76 9.16 -4.74
N CYS A 73 -11.63 8.71 -4.22
CA CYS A 73 -10.87 9.39 -3.17
C CYS A 73 -9.37 9.23 -3.43
N VAL A 74 -8.59 10.27 -3.13
CA VAL A 74 -7.13 10.23 -3.24
C VAL A 74 -6.51 10.84 -1.99
N ILE A 75 -5.64 10.07 -1.34
CA ILE A 75 -4.97 10.48 -0.10
C ILE A 75 -3.46 10.39 -0.25
N GLN A 76 -2.75 11.19 0.55
CA GLN A 76 -1.30 11.19 0.68
C GLN A 76 -0.95 10.88 2.12
N LEU A 77 -0.23 9.77 2.38
CA LEU A 77 0.30 9.51 3.72
C LEU A 77 1.34 10.59 4.07
N LYS A 78 1.28 11.11 5.30
CA LYS A 78 2.33 11.96 5.83
C LYS A 78 3.53 11.08 6.19
N ALA A 79 4.74 11.54 5.91
CA ALA A 79 5.98 10.82 6.22
C ALA A 79 6.23 10.63 7.73
N GLU A 80 5.40 11.21 8.58
CA GLU A 80 5.56 11.23 10.03
C GLU A 80 4.94 9.96 10.65
N GLY A 81 5.81 8.96 10.81
CA GLY A 81 5.56 7.69 11.51
C GLY A 81 6.81 6.80 11.58
N ALA A 82 7.73 6.94 10.61
CA ALA A 82 8.96 6.14 10.53
C ALA A 82 9.94 6.33 11.71
N LEU A 83 9.82 7.41 12.48
CA LEU A 83 10.77 7.74 13.56
C LEU A 83 10.46 7.06 14.92
N LYS A 84 9.29 6.44 15.11
CA LYS A 84 8.97 5.79 16.41
C LYS A 84 9.41 4.33 16.50
N ALA A 85 9.33 3.57 15.41
CA ALA A 85 9.73 2.16 15.41
C ALA A 85 11.24 1.95 15.59
N GLU A 86 12.09 2.83 15.05
CA GLU A 86 13.54 2.76 15.28
C GLU A 86 13.95 3.14 16.71
N GLY A 87 13.16 3.98 17.39
CA GLY A 87 13.43 4.44 18.75
C GLY A 87 13.24 3.34 19.78
N GLU A 88 12.17 2.54 19.63
CA GLU A 88 11.85 1.45 20.57
C GLU A 88 12.75 0.23 20.36
N LEU A 89 13.06 -0.16 19.12
CA LEU A 89 13.99 -1.26 18.86
C LEU A 89 15.45 -0.92 19.27
N LYS A 90 15.87 0.35 19.12
CA LYS A 90 17.20 0.80 19.60
C LYS A 90 17.24 1.00 21.13
N ALA A 91 16.11 1.26 21.80
CA ALA A 91 16.05 1.37 23.26
C ALA A 91 16.19 -0.01 23.94
N GLU A 92 15.57 -1.05 23.37
CA GLU A 92 15.72 -2.44 23.81
C GLU A 92 17.17 -2.92 23.60
N GLY A 93 17.76 -2.66 22.43
CA GLY A 93 19.15 -3.03 22.12
C GLY A 93 20.21 -2.24 22.90
N ARG A 94 19.91 -1.01 23.36
CA ARG A 94 20.80 -0.23 24.24
C ARG A 94 20.73 -0.71 25.70
N ARG A 95 19.58 -1.16 26.19
CA ARG A 95 19.46 -1.76 27.53
C ARG A 95 20.27 -3.06 27.63
N GLN A 96 20.23 -3.90 26.60
CA GLN A 96 21.04 -5.13 26.55
C GLN A 96 22.54 -4.88 26.40
N LYS A 97 22.96 -3.79 25.74
CA LYS A 97 24.39 -3.40 25.67
C LYS A 97 24.92 -2.71 26.93
N ALA A 98 24.07 -2.06 27.73
CA ALA A 98 24.47 -1.40 28.97
C ALA A 98 24.84 -2.41 30.07
N GLU A 99 24.21 -3.59 30.12
CA GLU A 99 24.57 -4.67 31.05
C GLU A 99 25.85 -5.42 30.65
N GLY A 100 26.22 -5.41 29.36
CA GLY A 100 27.45 -6.07 28.87
C GLY A 100 28.72 -5.21 28.94
N ALA A 101 28.61 -3.89 29.07
CA ALA A 101 29.75 -2.97 28.93
C ALA A 101 30.51 -2.67 30.24
N LEU A 102 30.01 -3.10 31.40
CA LEU A 102 30.66 -2.85 32.70
C LEU A 102 31.87 -3.76 33.00
N LYS A 103 32.39 -4.51 32.01
CA LYS A 103 33.48 -5.50 32.20
C LYS A 103 34.76 -5.24 31.40
N ALA A 104 34.90 -4.10 30.74
CA ALA A 104 36.04 -3.84 29.85
C ALA A 104 36.65 -2.43 30.00
N GLU A 105 36.68 -1.87 31.20
CA GLU A 105 37.32 -0.58 31.48
C GLU A 105 38.62 -0.82 32.26
N GLY A 106 39.72 -0.98 31.52
CA GLY A 106 41.00 -1.32 32.13
C GLY A 106 42.17 -1.38 31.15
N ARG A 107 42.42 -0.33 30.37
CA ARG A 107 43.78 0.03 29.89
C ARG A 107 43.78 1.25 28.97
N ARG A 108 44.71 2.17 29.28
CA ARG A 108 45.34 3.20 28.41
C ARG A 108 44.81 4.63 28.55
N GLN A 109 45.08 5.22 29.72
CA GLN A 109 45.80 6.49 29.74
C GLN A 109 47.20 6.30 29.11
N LYS A 110 47.54 7.20 28.17
CA LYS A 110 48.88 7.77 27.89
C LYS A 110 49.06 7.98 26.38
N ALA A 111 48.92 9.21 25.93
CA ALA A 111 49.89 9.90 25.09
C ALA A 111 49.30 11.27 24.73
N GLU A 112 49.61 12.25 25.57
CA GLU A 112 49.58 13.67 25.22
C GLU A 112 50.62 13.96 24.14
N ASP A 113 50.48 15.16 23.58
CA ASP A 113 51.52 15.93 22.92
C ASP A 113 52.02 15.39 21.59
N THR A 114 51.78 16.17 20.53
CA THR A 114 52.88 16.74 19.72
C THR A 114 52.34 17.58 18.56
N LEU A 115 52.70 18.87 18.61
CA LEU A 115 52.90 19.82 17.51
C LEU A 115 51.72 20.55 16.87
N LEU A 116 51.45 21.69 17.51
CA LEU A 116 51.27 23.01 16.93
C LEU A 116 52.08 23.32 15.64
N GLN A 117 51.53 24.30 14.90
CA GLN A 117 52.12 25.20 13.90
C GLN A 117 52.22 24.64 12.47
N THR A 118 51.59 25.28 11.48
CA THR A 118 52.13 26.52 10.89
C THR A 118 51.05 27.37 10.18
N PHE A 119 51.11 28.68 10.41
CA PHE A 119 50.39 29.75 9.72
C PHE A 119 50.91 29.97 8.28
N LYS A 120 49.99 30.27 7.33
CA LYS A 120 49.96 31.49 6.46
C LYS A 120 49.16 31.24 5.16
N PRO A 121 48.13 32.05 4.85
CA PRO A 121 47.46 32.01 3.55
C PRO A 121 48.14 32.96 2.54
N PRO A 122 48.13 32.64 1.24
CA PRO A 122 48.14 33.69 0.24
C PRO A 122 47.06 33.52 -0.84
N ASN A 123 46.45 34.67 -1.12
CA ASN A 123 45.89 35.17 -2.36
C ASN A 123 44.81 34.40 -3.15
N LEU A 124 43.68 35.10 -3.22
CA LEU A 124 42.60 35.02 -4.18
C LEU A 124 43.11 35.11 -5.63
N GLN A 125 42.83 34.09 -6.43
CA GLN A 125 42.72 34.21 -7.89
C GLN A 125 41.38 33.60 -8.31
N THR A 126 40.48 34.47 -8.77
CA THR A 126 39.18 34.09 -9.33
C THR A 126 39.39 33.51 -10.73
N SER A 127 39.54 32.19 -10.80
CA SER A 127 39.48 31.44 -12.06
C SER A 127 38.03 30.98 -12.30
N LYS A 128 37.42 31.44 -13.41
CA LYS A 128 36.10 30.98 -13.86
C LYS A 128 36.18 29.50 -14.24
N LEU A 129 35.56 28.63 -13.43
CA LEU A 129 35.38 27.22 -13.75
C LEU A 129 34.21 27.06 -14.75
N PRO A 130 34.31 26.17 -15.76
CA PRO A 130 33.16 25.74 -16.54
C PRO A 130 32.19 24.99 -15.62
N HIS A 131 30.90 25.22 -15.83
CA HIS A 131 29.80 24.63 -15.08
C HIS A 131 29.80 23.12 -15.30
N SER A 132 30.24 22.39 -14.28
CA SER A 132 30.04 20.94 -14.21
C SER A 132 28.53 20.66 -14.12
N PRO A 133 28.04 19.55 -14.72
CA PRO A 133 26.65 19.15 -14.55
C PRO A 133 26.42 18.85 -13.07
N THR A 134 25.47 19.56 -12.45
CA THR A 134 25.05 19.33 -11.08
C THR A 134 24.66 17.84 -10.93
N PRO A 135 25.26 17.08 -9.98
CA PRO A 135 24.78 15.73 -9.69
C PRO A 135 23.31 15.82 -9.23
N PRO A 136 22.42 14.90 -9.66
CA PRO A 136 21.04 14.92 -9.21
C PRO A 136 21.03 14.83 -7.68
N LEU A 137 20.31 15.77 -7.05
CA LEU A 137 20.05 15.76 -5.61
C LEU A 137 19.52 14.37 -5.20
N PRO A 138 19.87 13.87 -4.00
CA PRO A 138 19.24 12.66 -3.47
C PRO A 138 17.73 12.87 -3.51
N HIS A 139 17.07 11.94 -4.19
CA HIS A 139 15.65 11.98 -4.49
C HIS A 139 14.92 11.99 -3.15
N SER A 140 14.19 13.08 -2.90
CA SER A 140 13.24 13.12 -1.79
C SER A 140 12.39 11.86 -1.87
N PRO A 141 12.18 11.12 -0.77
CA PRO A 141 11.35 9.92 -0.81
C PRO A 141 10.02 10.28 -1.45
N THR A 142 9.61 9.48 -2.45
CA THR A 142 8.36 9.70 -3.15
C THR A 142 7.22 9.56 -2.16
N PRO A 143 6.33 10.56 -2.06
CA PRO A 143 5.30 10.52 -1.05
C PRO A 143 4.26 9.45 -1.42
N ILE A 144 3.90 8.57 -0.47
CA ILE A 144 3.03 7.41 -0.72
C ILE A 144 1.58 7.83 -0.90
N THR A 145 1.08 7.73 -2.13
CA THR A 145 -0.29 8.12 -2.53
C THR A 145 -1.18 6.90 -2.66
N GLY A 146 -2.36 6.95 -2.05
CA GLY A 146 -3.39 5.92 -2.15
C GLY A 146 -4.61 6.37 -2.94
N PHE A 147 -5.24 5.42 -3.64
CA PHE A 147 -6.42 5.66 -4.47
C PHE A 147 -7.56 4.73 -4.08
N GLY A 148 -8.76 5.30 -3.95
CA GLY A 148 -10.00 4.58 -3.73
C GLY A 148 -10.98 4.84 -4.86
N TYR A 149 -11.48 3.77 -5.48
CA TYR A 149 -12.56 3.82 -6.46
C TYR A 149 -13.60 2.78 -6.09
N VAL A 150 -14.80 3.24 -5.77
CA VAL A 150 -15.87 2.38 -5.24
C VAL A 150 -17.15 2.63 -6.02
N ALA A 151 -17.83 1.54 -6.38
CA ALA A 151 -19.17 1.59 -6.96
C ALA A 151 -20.17 2.25 -6.01
N GLY A 152 -21.03 3.11 -6.53
CA GLY A 152 -22.03 3.79 -5.71
C GLY A 152 -21.53 5.09 -5.10
N ARG A 153 -22.02 5.40 -3.89
CA ARG A 153 -21.98 6.75 -3.30
C ARG A 153 -21.33 6.79 -1.91
N SER A 154 -20.67 5.72 -1.49
CA SER A 154 -20.08 5.63 -0.15
C SER A 154 -18.74 6.36 -0.10
N HIS A 155 -18.76 7.57 0.48
CA HIS A 155 -17.57 8.36 0.73
C HIS A 155 -16.61 7.65 1.69
N ARG A 156 -17.16 7.05 2.75
CA ARG A 156 -16.40 6.32 3.76
C ARG A 156 -15.65 5.14 3.14
N HIS A 157 -16.30 4.36 2.30
CA HIS A 157 -15.67 3.22 1.62
C HIS A 157 -14.55 3.70 0.68
N ALA A 158 -14.78 4.74 -0.11
CA ALA A 158 -13.75 5.28 -1.00
C ALA A 158 -12.52 5.79 -0.24
N GLU A 159 -12.72 6.45 0.91
CA GLU A 159 -11.63 6.87 1.80
C GLU A 159 -10.84 5.68 2.36
N LEU A 160 -11.52 4.68 2.92
CA LEU A 160 -10.85 3.51 3.48
C LEU A 160 -10.10 2.70 2.42
N ALA A 161 -10.68 2.56 1.23
CA ALA A 161 -10.00 1.93 0.09
C ALA A 161 -8.72 2.70 -0.29
N ALA A 162 -8.78 4.04 -0.34
CA ALA A 162 -7.61 4.86 -0.61
C ALA A 162 -6.55 4.73 0.49
N PHE A 163 -6.97 4.69 1.75
CA PHE A 163 -6.07 4.53 2.88
C PHE A 163 -5.37 3.17 2.87
N CYS A 164 -6.11 2.07 2.71
CA CYS A 164 -5.55 0.72 2.60
C CYS A 164 -4.63 0.57 1.39
N ASP A 165 -4.95 1.16 0.23
CA ASP A 165 -4.04 1.17 -0.93
C ASP A 165 -2.72 1.88 -0.60
N ALA A 166 -2.76 2.98 0.15
CA ALA A 166 -1.55 3.67 0.59
C ALA A 166 -0.73 2.81 1.58
N LEU A 167 -1.38 2.17 2.55
CA LEU A 167 -0.72 1.30 3.52
C LEU A 167 -0.07 0.07 2.84
N MET A 168 -0.72 -0.50 1.82
CA MET A 168 -0.19 -1.64 1.06
C MET A 168 1.08 -1.30 0.25
N GLN A 169 1.30 -0.02 -0.05
CA GLN A 169 2.52 0.50 -0.68
C GLN A 169 3.60 0.83 0.35
N HIS A 170 3.25 0.97 1.63
CA HIS A 170 4.19 1.31 2.69
C HIS A 170 4.88 0.04 3.22
N PRO A 171 6.23 -0.05 3.19
CA PRO A 171 6.95 -1.26 3.58
C PRO A 171 6.57 -1.79 4.97
N ASP A 172 6.49 -0.90 5.97
CA ASP A 172 6.21 -1.29 7.36
C ASP A 172 4.76 -1.80 7.57
N TRP A 173 3.80 -1.30 6.79
CA TRP A 173 2.37 -1.63 6.96
C TRP A 173 1.91 -2.76 6.05
N ARG A 174 2.58 -2.95 4.91
CA ARG A 174 2.19 -3.91 3.88
C ARG A 174 1.93 -5.29 4.45
N VAL A 175 2.83 -5.82 5.28
CA VAL A 175 2.72 -7.19 5.82
C VAL A 175 1.47 -7.34 6.68
N ILE A 176 1.23 -6.39 7.59
CA ILE A 176 0.10 -6.42 8.51
C ILE A 176 -1.22 -6.24 7.75
N VAL A 177 -1.31 -5.26 6.85
CA VAL A 177 -2.54 -4.98 6.10
C VAL A 177 -2.86 -6.11 5.11
N GLN A 178 -1.84 -6.70 4.48
CA GLN A 178 -2.03 -7.86 3.61
C GLN A 178 -2.67 -9.02 4.39
N ALA A 179 -2.08 -9.41 5.53
CA ALA A 179 -2.52 -10.57 6.29
C ALA A 179 -3.84 -10.34 7.06
N GLN A 180 -4.06 -9.14 7.59
CA GLN A 180 -5.18 -8.87 8.49
C GLN A 180 -6.34 -8.13 7.83
N VAL A 181 -6.16 -7.57 6.63
CA VAL A 181 -7.23 -6.86 5.90
C VAL A 181 -7.48 -7.50 4.55
N ILE A 182 -6.47 -7.60 3.68
CA ILE A 182 -6.68 -8.06 2.30
C ILE A 182 -7.06 -9.54 2.25
N GLU A 183 -6.34 -10.41 2.93
CA GLU A 183 -6.59 -11.86 2.92
C GLU A 183 -7.99 -12.23 3.49
N PRO A 184 -8.44 -11.68 4.64
CA PRO A 184 -9.79 -11.93 5.13
C PRO A 184 -10.88 -11.45 4.15
N LEU A 185 -10.69 -10.29 3.52
CA LEU A 185 -11.63 -9.79 2.51
C LEU A 185 -11.67 -10.68 1.27
N GLN A 186 -10.52 -11.22 0.85
CA GLN A 186 -10.44 -12.18 -0.24
C GLN A 186 -11.16 -13.50 0.10
N ALA A 187 -10.97 -14.00 1.32
CA ALA A 187 -11.63 -15.20 1.81
C ALA A 187 -13.15 -15.04 1.83
N ALA A 188 -13.66 -13.95 2.40
CA ALA A 188 -15.09 -13.64 2.41
C ALA A 188 -15.67 -13.54 0.99
N ALA A 189 -14.96 -12.89 0.06
CA ALA A 189 -15.38 -12.79 -1.33
C ALA A 189 -15.35 -14.15 -2.07
N ALA A 190 -14.46 -15.07 -1.68
CA ALA A 190 -14.42 -16.42 -2.24
C ALA A 190 -15.59 -17.26 -1.74
N GLU A 191 -15.90 -17.19 -0.45
CA GLU A 191 -17.05 -17.87 0.17
C GLU A 191 -18.38 -17.39 -0.44
N GLN A 192 -18.54 -16.08 -0.60
CA GLN A 192 -19.72 -15.50 -1.23
C GLN A 192 -19.87 -15.98 -2.69
N ARG A 193 -18.77 -16.02 -3.46
CA ARG A 193 -18.82 -16.56 -4.83
C ARG A 193 -19.17 -18.05 -4.86
N SER A 194 -18.69 -18.84 -3.89
CA SER A 194 -19.03 -20.27 -3.84
C SER A 194 -20.49 -20.52 -3.48
N THR A 195 -21.07 -19.70 -2.60
CA THR A 195 -22.48 -19.82 -2.22
C THR A 195 -23.39 -19.42 -3.37
N GLU A 196 -23.13 -18.27 -4.01
CA GLU A 196 -23.84 -17.82 -5.20
C GLU A 196 -23.73 -18.86 -6.35
N ALA A 197 -22.55 -19.43 -6.58
CA ALA A 197 -22.35 -20.45 -7.60
C ALA A 197 -23.12 -21.74 -7.29
N ALA A 198 -23.17 -22.17 -6.02
CA ALA A 198 -23.94 -23.34 -5.60
C ALA A 198 -25.44 -23.15 -5.79
N GLU A 199 -25.96 -21.95 -5.48
CA GLU A 199 -27.37 -21.60 -5.72
C GLU A 199 -27.70 -21.63 -7.22
N VAL A 200 -26.86 -21.05 -8.07
CA VAL A 200 -27.04 -21.09 -9.54
C VAL A 200 -26.99 -22.52 -10.06
N GLU A 201 -26.04 -23.34 -9.58
CA GLU A 201 -25.90 -24.74 -10.00
C GLU A 201 -27.14 -25.57 -9.63
N SER A 202 -27.80 -25.28 -8.51
CA SER A 202 -29.06 -25.94 -8.13
C SER A 202 -30.18 -25.72 -9.16
N THR A 203 -30.10 -24.66 -9.96
CA THR A 203 -31.07 -24.33 -11.03
C THR A 203 -30.61 -24.77 -12.43
N ARG A 204 -29.44 -25.39 -12.55
CA ARG A 204 -28.87 -25.82 -13.84
C ARG A 204 -29.62 -27.04 -14.37
N VAL A 205 -30.25 -26.89 -15.53
CA VAL A 205 -30.88 -28.03 -16.24
C VAL A 205 -29.82 -28.81 -17.00
N ASN A 206 -29.64 -30.08 -16.65
CA ASN A 206 -28.74 -30.99 -17.36
C ASN A 206 -29.50 -31.84 -18.38
N PHE A 207 -29.25 -31.63 -19.67
CA PHE A 207 -29.76 -32.48 -20.74
C PHE A 207 -28.73 -33.57 -21.07
N PHE A 208 -29.00 -34.82 -20.69
CA PHE A 208 -28.21 -35.97 -21.14
C PHE A 208 -29.05 -36.80 -22.11
N THR A 209 -28.49 -37.09 -23.29
CA THR A 209 -29.00 -38.13 -24.19
C THR A 209 -28.21 -39.41 -23.96
N MET A 210 -28.84 -40.40 -23.33
CA MET A 210 -28.30 -41.76 -23.25
C MET A 210 -28.41 -42.38 -24.65
N LEU A 211 -27.30 -42.44 -25.39
CA LEU A 211 -27.22 -43.23 -26.61
C LEU A 211 -27.39 -44.70 -26.21
N ARG A 212 -28.52 -45.30 -26.58
CA ARG A 212 -28.71 -46.74 -26.43
C ARG A 212 -27.69 -47.41 -27.34
N GLY A 213 -26.69 -48.07 -26.76
CA GLY A 213 -25.79 -48.95 -27.48
C GLY A 213 -26.61 -50.08 -28.07
N GLU A 214 -26.91 -49.99 -29.36
CA GLU A 214 -27.40 -51.13 -30.13
C GLU A 214 -26.18 -52.01 -30.40
N SER A 215 -25.97 -53.00 -29.53
CA SER A 215 -25.04 -54.10 -29.81
C SER A 215 -25.67 -54.97 -30.89
N GLY A 216 -24.93 -55.16 -31.99
CA GLY A 216 -25.32 -55.95 -33.16
C GLY A 216 -25.35 -57.46 -32.95
#